data_AF-A0A176S0W2-F1
#
_entry.id   AF-A0A176S0W2-F1
#
_cell.length_a   1.000
_cell.length_b   1.000
_cell.length_c   1.000
_cell.angle_alpha   90.00
_cell.angle_beta   90.00
_cell.angle_gamma   90.00
#
_symmetry.space_group_name_H-M   'P 1'
#
loop_
_entity.id
_entity.type
_entity.pdbx_description
1 polymer ?
#
loop_
_entity_poly.entity_id
_entity_poly.type
_entity_poly.pdbx_seq_one_letter_code
_entity_poly.pdbx_strand_id
1 'polypeptide(L)'
;MLKIALSKGRIFKETLPLLAQAGIEPIDDPETSRKLILDTNQDDVKLVIIRATDVPTYVEYGAADVGVAGKDVLLELGGDELYEPVDLEIARC
;
A
#
# COMPACT_ATOMS: atom_id res chain seq x y z
N MET A 1 15.07 -0.96 5.00
CA MET A 1 14.30 -1.04 3.74
C MET A 1 12.84 -1.09 4.13
N LEU A 2 12.07 -0.07 3.75
CA LEU A 2 10.66 0.13 3.99
C LEU A 2 9.83 -0.52 2.88
N LYS A 3 8.87 -1.36 3.24
CA LYS A 3 7.93 -2.03 2.33
C LYS A 3 6.53 -1.46 2.54
N ILE A 4 5.97 -0.89 1.48
CA ILE A 4 4.63 -0.29 1.48
C ILE A 4 3.67 -1.25 0.75
N ALA A 5 2.74 -1.85 1.48
CA ALA A 5 1.72 -2.72 0.93
C ALA A 5 0.57 -1.94 0.29
N LEU A 6 0.27 -2.21 -0.98
CA LEU A 6 -0.79 -1.57 -1.74
C LEU A 6 -1.62 -2.61 -2.49
N SER A 7 -2.91 -2.33 -2.67
CA SER A 7 -3.79 -3.14 -3.51
C SER A 7 -4.02 -2.52 -4.89
N LYS A 8 -3.98 -3.32 -5.95
CA LYS A 8 -4.29 -2.87 -7.33
C LYS A 8 -5.66 -2.18 -7.42
N GLY A 9 -5.85 -1.39 -8.47
CA GLY A 9 -7.10 -0.70 -8.75
C GLY A 9 -7.12 0.73 -8.19
N ARG A 10 -8.24 1.15 -7.59
CA ARG A 10 -8.48 2.53 -7.13
C ARG A 10 -7.45 2.98 -6.09
N ILE A 11 -7.26 2.20 -5.02
CA ILE A 11 -6.29 2.50 -3.96
C ILE A 11 -4.91 2.74 -4.54
N PHE A 12 -4.40 1.84 -5.37
CA PHE A 12 -3.09 2.02 -6.00
C PHE A 12 -3.00 3.32 -6.82
N LYS A 13 -3.96 3.56 -7.72
CA LYS A 13 -3.96 4.74 -8.61
C LYS A 13 -4.02 6.05 -7.84
N GLU A 14 -4.81 6.10 -6.78
CA GLU A 14 -5.00 7.30 -5.96
C GLU A 14 -3.88 7.48 -4.92
N THR A 15 -3.18 6.41 -4.55
CA THR A 15 -2.02 6.48 -3.63
C THR A 15 -0.76 6.99 -4.34
N LEU A 16 -0.57 6.69 -5.63
CA LEU A 16 0.64 7.09 -6.37
C LEU A 16 0.90 8.61 -6.33
N PRO A 17 -0.08 9.51 -6.57
CA PRO A 17 0.13 10.95 -6.42
C PRO A 17 0.50 11.39 -5.00
N LEU A 18 0.04 10.67 -3.96
CA LEU A 18 0.41 10.96 -2.57
C LEU A 18 1.85 10.54 -2.29
N LEU A 19 2.27 9.37 -2.77
CA LEU A 19 3.65 8.92 -2.68
C LEU A 19 4.61 9.82 -3.46
N ALA A 20 4.22 10.29 -4.64
CA ALA A 20 5.00 11.23 -5.43
C ALA A 20 5.24 12.56 -4.71
N GLN A 21 4.27 13.05 -3.92
CA GLN A 21 4.47 14.23 -3.06
C GLN A 21 5.52 14.00 -1.96
N ALA A 22 5.70 12.75 -1.54
CA ALA A 22 6.78 12.32 -0.64
C ALA A 22 8.08 11.96 -1.40
N GLY A 23 8.14 12.17 -2.71
CA GLY A 23 9.29 11.85 -3.56
C GLY A 23 9.48 10.35 -3.83
N ILE A 24 8.44 9.53 -3.65
CA ILE A 24 8.46 8.09 -3.88
C ILE A 24 7.70 7.79 -5.17
N GLU A 25 8.41 7.30 -6.18
CA GLU A 25 7.86 6.98 -7.50
C GLU A 25 8.32 5.58 -7.93
N PRO A 26 7.41 4.69 -8.38
CA PRO A 26 7.79 3.37 -8.91
C PRO A 26 8.60 3.50 -10.20
N ILE A 27 9.62 2.66 -10.36
CA ILE A 27 10.45 2.61 -11.58
C ILE A 27 9.70 1.91 -12.72
N ASP A 28 9.07 0.78 -12.39
CA ASP A 28 8.27 0.03 -13.34
C ASP A 28 6.86 0.64 -13.45
N ASP A 29 6.32 0.68 -14.67
CA ASP A 29 4.92 1.01 -14.87
C ASP A 29 4.02 -0.06 -14.20
N PRO A 30 3.24 0.31 -13.18
CA PRO A 30 2.43 -0.65 -12.43
C PRO A 30 1.23 -1.20 -13.20
N GLU A 31 0.79 -0.53 -14.26
CA GLU A 31 -0.33 -1.01 -15.09
C GLU A 31 0.10 -2.13 -16.05
N THR A 32 1.35 -2.08 -16.51
CA THR A 32 1.90 -3.09 -17.42
C THR A 32 2.74 -4.16 -16.72
N SER A 33 3.27 -3.85 -15.52
CA SER A 33 4.07 -4.78 -14.74
C SER A 33 3.23 -5.88 -14.07
N ARG A 34 3.69 -7.13 -14.23
CA ARG A 34 3.19 -8.30 -13.48
C ARG A 34 4.00 -8.58 -12.21
N LYS A 35 4.98 -7.75 -11.88
CA LYS A 35 5.77 -7.89 -10.66
C LYS A 35 4.87 -7.62 -9.44
N LEU A 36 5.07 -8.40 -8.38
CA LEU A 36 4.39 -8.19 -7.08
C LEU A 36 5.19 -7.27 -6.16
N ILE A 37 6.47 -7.04 -6.46
CA ILE A 37 7.33 -6.10 -5.75
C ILE A 37 7.86 -5.14 -6.81
N LEU A 38 7.56 -3.85 -6.63
CA LEU A 38 8.03 -2.78 -7.51
C LEU A 38 9.15 -2.02 -6.80
N ASP A 39 10.24 -1.83 -7.52
CA ASP A 39 11.29 -0.91 -7.11
C ASP A 39 10.78 0.53 -7.27
N THR A 40 11.25 1.41 -6.40
CA THR A 40 11.02 2.86 -6.48
C THR A 40 12.31 3.59 -6.79
N ASN A 41 12.21 4.88 -7.09
CA ASN A 41 13.35 5.79 -7.21
C ASN A 41 14.19 5.91 -5.91
N GLN A 42 13.72 5.38 -4.78
CA GLN A 42 14.46 5.29 -3.52
C GLN A 42 14.84 3.83 -3.25
N ASP A 43 16.14 3.55 -3.13
CA ASP A 43 16.66 2.18 -3.00
C ASP A 43 16.15 1.45 -1.74
N ASP A 44 15.84 2.21 -0.70
CA ASP A 44 15.34 1.72 0.58
C ASP A 44 13.82 1.64 0.67
N VAL A 45 13.07 1.97 -0.40
CA VAL A 45 11.61 1.88 -0.44
C VAL A 45 11.15 0.92 -1.55
N LYS A 46 10.28 -0.04 -1.21
CA LYS A 46 9.65 -0.98 -2.14
C LYS A 46 8.13 -0.93 -2.02
N LEU A 47 7.43 -1.03 -3.15
CA LEU A 47 5.97 -1.19 -3.16
C LEU A 47 5.62 -2.67 -3.32
N VAL A 48 4.78 -3.19 -2.42
CA VAL A 48 4.34 -4.58 -2.41
C VAL A 48 2.89 -4.63 -2.86
N ILE A 49 2.64 -5.23 -4.02
CA ILE A 49 1.34 -5.28 -4.68
C ILE A 49 0.63 -6.58 -4.31
N ILE A 50 -0.44 -6.48 -3.53
CA ILE A 50 -1.21 -7.63 -3.00
C ILE A 50 -2.71 -7.39 -3.11
N ARG A 51 -3.53 -8.36 -2.67
CA ARG A 51 -4.98 -8.18 -2.60
C ARG A 51 -5.33 -7.25 -1.45
N ALA A 52 -6.40 -6.48 -1.60
CA ALA A 52 -6.84 -5.51 -0.59
C ALA A 52 -7.05 -6.17 0.79
N THR A 53 -7.68 -7.35 0.81
CA THR A 53 -7.90 -8.14 2.03
C THR A 53 -6.62 -8.59 2.73
N ASP A 54 -5.53 -8.71 1.98
CA ASP A 54 -4.26 -9.24 2.50
C ASP A 54 -3.35 -8.10 3.02
N VAL A 55 -3.66 -6.82 2.73
CA VAL A 55 -2.85 -5.67 3.16
C VAL A 55 -2.68 -5.61 4.68
N PRO A 56 -3.75 -5.66 5.50
CA PRO A 56 -3.59 -5.53 6.94
C PRO A 56 -2.77 -6.69 7.52
N THR A 57 -3.04 -7.93 7.08
CA THR A 57 -2.29 -9.13 7.48
C THR A 57 -0.80 -9.00 7.19
N TYR A 58 -0.42 -8.45 6.02
CA TYR A 58 1.00 -8.25 5.70
C TYR A 58 1.67 -7.25 6.64
N VAL A 59 0.96 -6.20 7.06
CA VAL A 59 1.48 -5.20 8.02
C VAL A 59 1.58 -5.80 9.42
N GLU A 60 0.54 -6.49 9.87
CA GLU A 60 0.46 -7.14 11.19
C GLU A 60 1.61 -8.12 11.43
N TYR A 61 1.90 -8.99 10.46
CA TYR A 61 3.00 -9.96 10.55
C TYR A 61 4.38 -9.41 10.14
N GLY A 62 4.50 -8.11 9.83
CA GLY A 62 5.77 -7.48 9.43
C GLY A 62 6.29 -7.89 8.04
N ALA A 63 5.47 -8.57 7.23
CA ALA A 63 5.78 -8.84 5.83
C ALA A 63 5.82 -7.54 5.00
N ALA A 64 5.05 -6.53 5.39
CA ALA A 64 5.18 -5.14 5.01
C ALA A 64 5.31 -4.27 6.29
N ASP A 65 5.94 -3.10 6.16
CA ASP A 65 6.15 -2.21 7.31
C ASP A 65 4.96 -1.24 7.48
N VAL A 66 4.35 -0.83 6.37
CA VAL A 66 3.14 0.00 6.32
C VAL A 66 2.26 -0.44 5.15
N GLY A 67 0.98 -0.08 5.16
CA GLY A 67 0.06 -0.40 4.08
C GLY A 67 -1.08 0.59 3.94
N VAL A 68 -1.68 0.63 2.74
CA VAL A 68 -2.91 1.38 2.47
C VAL A 68 -4.05 0.40 2.27
N ALA A 69 -5.01 0.42 3.19
CA ALA A 69 -6.18 -0.46 3.18
C ALA A 69 -7.47 0.37 3.20
N GLY A 70 -8.54 -0.20 2.63
CA GLY A 70 -9.88 0.36 2.76
C GLY A 70 -10.39 0.21 4.19
N LYS A 71 -11.20 1.18 4.65
CA LYS A 71 -11.75 1.15 6.01
C LYS A 71 -12.69 -0.03 6.24
N ASP A 72 -13.40 -0.45 5.20
CA ASP A 72 -14.20 -1.68 5.17
C ASP A 72 -13.38 -2.91 5.55
N VAL A 73 -12.21 -3.09 4.91
CA VAL A 73 -11.32 -4.24 5.18
C VAL A 73 -10.79 -4.22 6.62
N LEU A 74 -10.42 -3.04 7.12
CA LEU A 74 -9.93 -2.90 8.50
C LEU A 74 -11.01 -3.21 9.54
N LEU A 75 -12.25 -2.80 9.28
CA LEU A 75 -13.41 -3.11 10.13
C LEU A 75 -13.76 -4.60 10.12
N GLU A 76 -13.61 -5.28 8.98
CA GLU A 76 -13.87 -6.72 8.87
C GLU A 76 -12.83 -7.57 9.62
N LEU A 77 -11.55 -7.16 9.60
CA LEU A 77 -10.49 -7.91 10.27
C LEU A 77 -10.51 -7.74 11.79
N GLY A 78 -11.05 -6.62 12.30
CA GLY A 78 -11.11 -6.31 13.73
C GLY A 78 -9.78 -5.76 14.27
N GLY A 79 -9.19 -4.77 13.58
CA GLY A 79 -7.81 -4.26 13.68
C GLY A 79 -7.29 -3.73 15.03
N ASP A 80 -7.41 -4.49 16.12
CA ASP A 80 -6.84 -4.16 17.43
C ASP A 80 -5.29 -4.18 17.45
N GLU A 81 -4.67 -4.88 16.49
CA GLU A 81 -3.20 -5.02 16.40
C GLU A 81 -2.53 -4.06 15.40
N LEU A 82 -3.32 -3.20 14.74
CA LEU A 82 -2.84 -2.25 13.74
C LEU A 82 -3.05 -0.81 14.19
N TYR A 83 -2.06 0.05 13.92
CA TYR A 83 -2.20 1.49 14.09
C TYR A 83 -2.71 2.12 12.79
N GLU A 84 -3.79 2.90 12.88
CA GLU A 84 -4.36 3.66 11.76
C GLU A 84 -3.99 5.16 11.91
N PRO A 85 -2.79 5.60 11.47
CA PRO A 85 -2.29 6.95 11.75
C PRO A 85 -3.03 8.07 11.00
N VAL A 86 -3.60 7.77 9.84
CA VAL A 86 -4.07 8.77 8.88
C VAL A 86 -5.22 8.24 8.05
N ASP A 87 -6.25 9.07 7.87
CA ASP A 87 -7.23 8.91 6.79
C ASP A 87 -6.68 9.62 5.55
N LEU A 88 -6.42 8.85 4.49
CA LEU A 88 -5.87 9.37 3.23
C LEU A 88 -6.92 10.03 2.34
N GLU A 89 -8.21 9.93 2.69
CA GLU A 89 -9.32 10.52 1.95
C GLU A 89 -9.47 10.06 0.48
N ILE A 90 -8.87 8.91 0.13
CA ILE A 90 -8.92 8.30 -1.22
C ILE A 90 -9.85 7.09 -1.29
N ALA A 91 -10.14 6.63 -2.51
CA ALA A 91 -10.92 5.43 -2.83
C ALA A 91 -12.32 5.38 -2.14
N ARG A 92 -12.90 6.55 -1.85
CA ARG A 92 -14.17 6.72 -1.14
C ARG A 92 -15.32 5.98 -1.83
N CYS A 93 -16.20 5.37 -1.03
CA CYS A 93 -17.40 4.67 -1.47
C CYS A 93 -18.50 4.73 -0.42
#